data_AF-A0A9D7FHA8-F1
#
_entry.id   AF-A0A9D7FHA8-F1
#
_cell.length_a   1.000
_cell.length_b   1.000
_cell.length_c   1.000
_cell.angle_alpha   90.00
_cell.angle_beta   90.00
_cell.angle_gamma   90.00
#
_symmetry.space_group_name_H-M   'P 1'
#
loop_
_entity.id
_entity.type
_entity.pdbx_description
1 polymer ?
#
loop_
_entity_poly.entity_id
_entity_poly.type
_entity_poly.pdbx_seq_one_letter_code
_entity_poly.pdbx_strand_id
1 'polypeptide(L)'
;MIGSIIAICLSALFYWERFRVVDPARAAAMFGRFYDLSYNKYYVDEFYDRTLFRGLEVVRNFLARFDLRIIDGIVNGTASGTVKTSRGSGRFDLSVVDRLVNWLAEVIQGYGQRIRRIESGVIQNYVLKAGGAFGVMVVLWFVMKSLWGGA
;
A
#
# COMPACT_ATOMS: atom_id res chain seq x y z
N MET A 1 69.23 12.21 -5.25
CA MET A 1 69.43 12.18 -3.78
C MET A 1 69.95 13.50 -3.22
N ILE A 2 71.02 14.08 -3.78
CA ILE A 2 71.61 15.32 -3.23
C ILE A 2 70.62 16.49 -3.22
N GLY A 3 69.86 16.70 -4.31
CA GLY A 3 68.88 17.80 -4.40
C GLY A 3 67.72 17.72 -3.40
N SER A 4 67.24 16.52 -3.08
CA SER A 4 66.15 16.34 -2.09
C SER A 4 66.65 16.57 -0.66
N ILE A 5 67.90 16.17 -0.36
CA ILE A 5 68.53 16.45 0.94
C ILE A 5 68.68 17.96 1.14
N ILE A 6 69.16 18.67 0.10
CA ILE A 6 69.29 20.13 0.13
C ILE A 6 67.92 20.80 0.36
N ALA A 7 66.87 20.37 -0.36
CA ALA A 7 65.53 20.94 -0.20
C ALA A 7 64.94 20.73 1.21
N ILE A 8 65.13 19.55 1.79
CA ILE A 8 64.67 19.23 3.15
C ILE A 8 65.45 20.05 4.18
N CYS A 9 66.78 20.17 4.04
CA CYS A 9 67.60 21.00 4.91
C CYS A 9 67.19 22.48 4.84
N LEU A 10 66.92 23.01 3.64
CA LEU A 10 66.37 24.35 3.45
C LEU A 10 65.01 24.50 4.12
N SER A 11 64.07 23.57 3.89
CA SER A 11 62.76 23.59 4.55
C SER A 11 62.88 23.60 6.08
N ALA A 12 63.77 22.78 6.64
CA ALA A 12 64.02 22.73 8.07
C ALA A 12 64.55 24.07 8.60
N LEU A 13 65.50 24.70 7.90
CA LEU A 13 66.03 26.01 8.29
C LEU A 13 64.96 27.11 8.28
N PHE A 14 64.01 27.08 7.33
CA PHE A 14 62.91 28.04 7.24
C PHE A 14 61.84 27.85 8.32
N TYR A 15 61.55 26.61 8.72
CA TYR A 15 60.47 26.28 9.67
C TYR A 15 60.95 26.14 11.14
N TRP A 16 62.24 25.97 11.39
CA TRP A 16 62.77 25.78 12.75
C TRP A 16 62.76 27.11 13.53
N GLU A 17 62.05 27.14 14.67
CA GLU A 17 61.76 28.36 15.47
C GLU A 17 63.02 29.18 15.85
N ARG A 18 64.15 28.49 16.05
CA ARG A 18 65.47 29.06 16.38
C ARG A 18 66.07 29.96 15.30
N PHE A 19 65.72 29.76 14.02
CA PHE A 19 66.28 30.47 12.86
C PHE A 19 65.17 31.05 11.97
N ARG A 20 64.10 31.59 12.58
CA ARG A 20 62.98 32.21 11.86
C ARG A 20 63.41 33.51 11.16
N VAL A 21 64.25 33.39 10.14
CA VAL A 21 64.89 34.48 9.37
C VAL A 21 63.87 35.14 8.44
N VAL A 22 62.80 34.44 8.06
CA VAL A 22 61.76 34.94 7.17
C VAL A 22 60.44 35.09 7.91
N ASP A 23 60.00 36.33 8.00
CA ASP A 23 58.65 36.67 8.46
C ASP A 23 57.63 36.17 7.43
N PRO A 24 56.72 35.24 7.79
CA PRO A 24 55.74 34.69 6.87
C PRO A 24 54.87 35.78 6.23
N ALA A 25 54.63 36.90 6.94
CA ALA A 25 53.88 38.02 6.40
C ALA A 25 54.65 38.77 5.30
N ARG A 26 55.99 38.89 5.43
CA ARG A 26 56.83 39.52 4.40
C ARG A 26 57.02 38.61 3.18
N ALA A 27 57.15 37.30 3.39
CA ALA A 27 57.18 36.33 2.29
C ALA A 27 55.85 36.33 1.51
N ALA A 28 54.71 36.33 2.21
CA ALA A 28 53.40 36.47 1.60
C ALA A 28 53.26 37.79 0.83
N ALA A 29 53.77 38.92 1.35
CA ALA A 29 53.75 40.20 0.65
C ALA A 29 54.63 40.24 -0.62
N MET A 30 55.77 39.55 -0.62
CA MET A 30 56.64 39.44 -1.82
C MET A 30 56.01 38.57 -2.91
N PHE A 31 55.35 37.47 -2.53
CA PHE A 31 54.76 36.53 -3.48
C PHE A 31 53.27 36.77 -3.76
N GLY A 32 52.64 37.72 -3.07
CA GLY A 32 51.29 38.28 -3.27
C GLY A 32 50.33 37.34 -4.00
N ARG A 33 50.12 37.59 -5.30
CA ARG A 33 49.17 36.83 -6.14
C ARG A 33 49.42 35.32 -6.19
N PHE A 34 50.67 34.87 -6.14
CA PHE A 34 51.00 33.43 -6.11
C PHE A 34 50.73 32.82 -4.74
N TYR A 35 50.97 33.59 -3.67
CA TYR A 35 50.57 33.20 -2.32
C TYR A 35 49.05 33.07 -2.23
N ASP A 36 48.30 34.06 -2.74
CA ASP A 36 46.83 34.04 -2.74
C ASP A 36 46.27 32.88 -3.58
N LEU A 37 46.87 32.56 -4.73
CA LEU A 37 46.48 31.40 -5.54
C LEU A 37 46.70 30.08 -4.78
N SER A 38 47.88 29.89 -4.18
CA SER A 38 48.16 28.66 -3.40
C SER A 38 47.30 28.60 -2.13
N TYR A 39 47.07 29.73 -1.48
CA TYR A 39 46.28 29.85 -0.25
C TYR A 39 44.80 29.52 -0.51
N ASN A 40 44.23 30.04 -1.59
CA ASN A 40 42.85 29.74 -2.02
C ASN A 40 42.76 28.44 -2.83
N LYS A 41 43.74 27.53 -2.72
CA LYS A 41 43.76 26.23 -3.42
C LYS A 41 43.44 26.34 -4.92
N TYR A 42 43.97 27.36 -5.57
CA TYR A 42 43.75 27.67 -6.98
C TYR A 42 42.29 27.95 -7.37
N TYR A 43 41.43 28.32 -6.40
CA TYR A 43 40.00 28.58 -6.58
C TYR A 43 39.21 27.41 -7.16
N VAL A 44 39.78 26.20 -7.07
CA VAL A 44 39.20 24.99 -7.63
C VAL A 44 37.92 24.64 -6.86
N ASP A 45 38.00 24.62 -5.53
CA ASP A 45 36.88 24.30 -4.65
C ASP A 45 35.66 25.23 -4.91
N GLU A 46 35.89 26.54 -5.06
CA GLU A 46 34.84 27.53 -5.34
C GLU A 46 34.23 27.38 -6.74
N PHE A 47 35.04 27.00 -7.73
CA PHE A 47 34.55 26.71 -9.07
C PHE A 47 33.64 25.47 -9.05
N TYR A 48 34.07 24.40 -8.40
CA TYR A 48 33.28 23.17 -8.24
C TYR A 48 31.97 23.42 -7.48
N ASP A 49 32.02 24.18 -6.37
CA ASP A 49 30.84 24.53 -5.58
C ASP A 49 29.81 25.27 -6.43
N ARG A 50 30.25 26.32 -7.14
CA ARG A 50 29.34 27.21 -7.87
C ARG A 50 28.75 26.57 -9.11
N THR A 51 29.52 25.77 -9.84
CA THR A 51 29.09 25.22 -11.13
C THR A 51 28.38 23.89 -10.95
N LEU A 52 29.01 22.94 -10.27
CA LEU A 52 28.52 21.57 -10.18
C LEU A 52 27.59 21.39 -8.98
N PHE A 53 28.01 21.74 -7.77
CA PHE A 53 27.17 21.51 -6.58
C PHE A 53 25.87 22.32 -6.62
N ARG A 54 25.94 23.62 -6.85
CA ARG A 54 24.71 24.46 -6.94
C ARG A 54 23.82 24.07 -8.10
N GLY A 55 24.41 23.71 -9.25
CA GLY A 55 23.64 23.22 -10.41
C GLY A 55 22.87 21.95 -10.07
N LEU A 56 23.55 20.97 -9.45
CA LEU A 56 22.94 19.72 -9.01
C LEU A 56 21.91 19.93 -7.90
N GLU A 57 22.12 20.89 -7.01
CA GLU A 57 21.17 21.18 -5.93
C GLU A 57 19.83 21.71 -6.47
N VAL A 58 19.87 22.56 -7.50
CA VAL A 58 18.64 23.04 -8.19
C VAL A 58 17.89 21.87 -8.82
N VAL A 59 18.59 20.98 -9.52
CA VAL A 59 17.99 19.79 -10.15
C VAL A 59 17.41 18.85 -9.10
N ARG A 60 18.15 18.58 -8.02
CA ARG A 60 17.70 17.79 -6.87
C ARG A 60 16.41 18.36 -6.28
N ASN A 61 16.38 19.66 -6.01
CA ASN A 61 15.21 20.32 -5.44
C ASN A 61 14.01 20.31 -6.38
N PHE A 62 14.25 20.40 -7.70
CA PHE A 62 13.20 20.27 -8.70
C PHE A 62 12.60 18.86 -8.72
N LEU A 63 13.44 17.83 -8.79
CA LEU A 63 13.02 16.42 -8.76
C LEU A 63 12.26 16.08 -7.47
N ALA A 64 12.75 16.54 -6.32
CA ALA A 64 12.07 16.34 -5.03
C ALA A 64 10.69 17.01 -5.00
N ARG A 65 10.55 18.22 -5.56
CA ARG A 65 9.25 18.89 -5.66
C ARG A 65 8.31 18.20 -6.65
N PHE A 66 8.84 17.63 -7.72
CA PHE A 66 8.07 16.86 -8.69
C PHE A 66 7.48 15.61 -8.02
N ASP A 67 8.31 14.85 -7.30
CA ASP A 67 7.89 13.65 -6.57
C ASP A 67 6.79 13.97 -5.54
N LEU A 68 7.05 14.91 -4.63
CA LEU A 68 6.12 15.29 -3.56
C LEU A 68 4.79 15.90 -4.04
N ARG A 69 4.73 16.46 -5.25
CA ARG A 69 3.49 17.07 -5.78
C ARG A 69 2.76 16.16 -6.73
N ILE A 70 3.48 15.58 -7.69
CA ILE A 70 2.88 14.85 -8.81
C ILE A 70 2.76 13.40 -8.43
N ILE A 71 3.85 12.76 -8.02
CA ILE A 71 3.85 11.32 -7.71
C ILE A 71 2.99 11.07 -6.47
N ASP A 72 3.24 11.77 -5.38
CA ASP A 72 2.42 11.68 -4.17
C ASP A 72 0.98 12.10 -4.42
N GLY A 73 0.75 13.11 -5.26
CA GLY A 73 -0.60 13.55 -5.64
C GLY A 73 -1.38 12.44 -6.34
N ILE A 74 -0.74 11.73 -7.27
CA ILE A 74 -1.32 10.59 -7.98
C ILE A 74 -1.62 9.46 -7.00
N VAL A 75 -0.65 9.07 -6.16
CA VAL A 75 -0.82 7.96 -5.20
C VAL A 75 -1.94 8.26 -4.19
N ASN A 76 -1.98 9.46 -3.64
CA ASN A 76 -3.06 9.86 -2.72
C ASN A 76 -4.41 9.93 -3.44
N GLY A 77 -4.42 10.33 -4.71
CA GLY A 77 -5.59 10.33 -5.57
C GLY A 77 -6.13 8.92 -5.81
N THR A 78 -5.26 7.96 -6.15
CA THR A 78 -5.67 6.56 -6.37
C THR A 78 -6.16 5.93 -5.08
N ALA A 79 -5.48 6.14 -3.95
CA ALA A 79 -5.92 5.67 -2.64
C ALA A 79 -7.31 6.20 -2.28
N SER A 80 -7.52 7.52 -2.45
CA SER A 80 -8.81 8.16 -2.20
C SER A 80 -9.91 7.65 -3.14
N GLY A 81 -9.56 7.39 -4.40
CA GLY A 81 -10.47 6.79 -5.39
C GLY A 81 -10.93 5.39 -4.97
N THR A 82 -9.98 4.51 -4.64
CA THR A 82 -10.27 3.15 -4.19
C THR A 82 -11.16 3.13 -2.93
N VAL A 83 -10.86 3.99 -1.95
CA VAL A 83 -11.68 4.09 -0.72
C VAL A 83 -13.09 4.59 -1.03
N LYS A 84 -13.25 5.59 -1.91
CA LYS A 84 -14.58 6.08 -2.32
C LYS A 84 -15.37 4.98 -3.03
N THR A 85 -14.76 4.27 -3.97
CA THR A 85 -15.40 3.16 -4.70
C THR A 85 -15.79 2.03 -3.75
N SER A 86 -14.89 1.65 -2.84
CA SER A 86 -15.17 0.62 -1.82
C SER A 86 -16.33 1.02 -0.90
N ARG A 87 -16.36 2.26 -0.41
CA ARG A 87 -17.48 2.77 0.40
C ARG A 87 -18.79 2.82 -0.39
N GLY A 88 -18.73 3.17 -1.68
CA GLY A 88 -19.90 3.16 -2.58
C GLY A 88 -20.46 1.75 -2.76
N SER A 89 -19.60 0.79 -3.08
CA SER A 89 -19.97 -0.62 -3.23
C SER A 89 -20.54 -1.19 -1.93
N GLY A 90 -19.90 -0.93 -0.79
CA GLY A 90 -20.40 -1.40 0.51
C GLY A 90 -21.75 -0.80 0.86
N ARG A 91 -22.01 0.47 0.49
CA ARG A 91 -23.31 1.09 0.73
C ARG A 91 -24.41 0.53 -0.16
N PHE A 92 -24.08 0.17 -1.41
CA PHE A 92 -25.00 -0.53 -2.31
C PHE A 92 -25.33 -1.93 -1.79
N ASP A 93 -24.33 -2.67 -1.31
CA ASP A 93 -24.51 -4.02 -0.76
C ASP A 93 -25.44 -4.00 0.47
N LEU A 94 -25.11 -3.19 1.47
CA LEU A 94 -25.91 -3.08 2.71
C LEU A 94 -27.31 -2.48 2.50
N SER A 95 -27.49 -1.62 1.50
CA SER A 95 -28.78 -0.93 1.29
C SER A 95 -29.68 -1.67 0.33
N VAL A 96 -29.13 -2.27 -0.72
CA VAL A 96 -29.91 -2.86 -1.82
C VAL A 96 -29.87 -4.37 -1.70
N VAL A 97 -28.67 -4.96 -1.73
CA VAL A 97 -28.50 -6.42 -1.76
C VAL A 97 -29.05 -7.04 -0.47
N ASP A 98 -28.59 -6.58 0.69
CA ASP A 98 -29.03 -7.11 1.99
C ASP A 98 -30.54 -6.96 2.19
N ARG A 99 -31.12 -5.82 1.81
CA ARG A 99 -32.57 -5.61 1.98
C ARG A 99 -33.39 -6.53 1.07
N LEU A 100 -32.94 -6.73 -0.17
CA LEU A 100 -33.59 -7.65 -1.10
C LEU A 100 -33.50 -9.10 -0.62
N VAL A 101 -32.32 -9.52 -0.16
CA VAL A 101 -32.10 -10.88 0.37
C VAL A 101 -32.92 -11.13 1.63
N ASN A 102 -32.93 -10.18 2.57
CA ASN A 102 -33.70 -10.30 3.81
C ASN A 102 -35.21 -10.34 3.51
N TRP A 103 -35.70 -9.48 2.62
CA TRP A 103 -37.10 -9.52 2.20
C TRP A 103 -37.45 -10.85 1.52
N LEU A 104 -36.59 -11.36 0.65
CA LEU A 104 -36.80 -12.67 0.01
C LEU A 104 -36.83 -13.79 1.06
N ALA A 105 -35.95 -13.74 2.05
CA ALA A 105 -35.92 -14.69 3.16
C ALA A 105 -37.20 -14.62 4.00
N GLU A 106 -37.70 -13.42 4.29
CA GLU A 106 -38.98 -13.21 4.99
C GLU A 106 -40.15 -13.80 4.20
N VAL A 107 -40.19 -13.61 2.88
CA VAL A 107 -41.22 -14.19 2.00
C VAL A 107 -41.16 -15.73 2.07
N ILE A 108 -39.99 -16.32 1.85
CA ILE A 108 -39.80 -17.78 1.88
C ILE A 108 -40.17 -18.35 3.24
N GLN A 109 -39.69 -17.74 4.33
CA GLN A 109 -40.01 -18.17 5.68
C GLN A 109 -41.50 -18.02 6.00
N GLY A 110 -42.16 -16.95 5.53
CA GLY A 110 -43.59 -16.75 5.68
C GLY A 110 -44.41 -17.84 4.98
N TYR A 111 -44.01 -18.25 3.78
CA TYR A 111 -44.60 -19.41 3.10
C TYR A 111 -44.30 -20.72 3.84
N GLY A 112 -43.06 -20.92 4.27
CA GLY A 112 -42.66 -22.10 5.05
C GLY A 112 -43.46 -22.24 6.34
N GLN A 113 -43.71 -21.15 7.06
CA GLN A 113 -44.54 -21.15 8.27
C GLN A 113 -46.01 -21.49 7.97
N ARG A 114 -46.56 -21.03 6.83
CA ARG A 114 -47.91 -21.40 6.40
C ARG A 114 -48.03 -22.88 6.07
N ILE A 115 -47.05 -23.44 5.36
CA ILE A 115 -46.97 -24.87 5.04
C ILE A 115 -46.76 -25.68 6.33
N ARG A 116 -45.91 -25.22 7.24
CA ARG A 116 -45.63 -25.90 8.51
C ARG A 116 -46.86 -25.98 9.42
N ARG A 117 -47.87 -25.10 9.27
CA ARG A 117 -49.16 -25.25 9.97
C ARG A 117 -50.01 -26.43 9.47
N ILE A 118 -49.73 -26.99 8.30
CA ILE A 118 -50.38 -28.22 7.80
C ILE A 118 -49.81 -29.46 8.52
N GLU A 119 -48.58 -29.36 9.01
CA GLU A 119 -47.87 -30.38 9.75
C GLU A 119 -48.08 -30.14 11.27
N SER A 120 -49.06 -30.82 11.86
CA SER A 120 -49.52 -30.55 13.23
C SER A 120 -48.51 -30.92 14.33
N GLY A 121 -47.40 -31.58 14.02
CA GLY A 121 -46.39 -32.03 14.99
C GLY A 121 -46.87 -33.11 15.98
N VAL A 122 -48.18 -33.31 16.11
CA VAL A 122 -48.81 -34.38 16.89
C VAL A 122 -48.71 -35.70 16.11
N ILE A 123 -47.90 -36.63 16.60
CA ILE A 123 -47.63 -37.96 15.98
C ILE A 123 -48.94 -38.71 15.66
N GLN A 124 -49.98 -38.54 16.47
CA GLN A 124 -51.28 -39.20 16.27
C GLN A 124 -51.94 -38.83 14.94
N ASN A 125 -51.83 -37.57 14.48
CA ASN A 125 -52.39 -37.17 13.19
C ASN A 125 -51.63 -37.81 12.01
N TYR A 126 -50.32 -38.08 12.16
CA TYR A 126 -49.55 -38.82 11.16
C TYR A 126 -49.96 -40.28 11.12
N VAL A 127 -50.12 -40.91 12.29
CA VAL A 127 -50.59 -42.30 12.41
C VAL A 127 -52.00 -42.45 11.83
N LEU A 128 -52.89 -41.48 12.07
CA LEU A 128 -54.24 -41.44 11.48
C LEU A 128 -54.23 -41.27 9.95
N LYS A 129 -53.45 -40.31 9.42
CA LYS A 129 -53.33 -40.11 7.96
C LYS A 129 -52.71 -41.33 7.27
N ALA A 130 -51.65 -41.90 7.85
CA ALA A 130 -50.96 -43.07 7.31
C ALA A 130 -51.84 -44.34 7.41
N GLY A 131 -52.46 -44.57 8.57
CA GLY A 131 -53.37 -45.71 8.77
C GLY A 131 -54.64 -45.61 7.91
N GLY A 132 -55.20 -44.41 7.76
CA GLY A 132 -56.33 -44.15 6.86
C GLY A 132 -55.98 -44.40 5.40
N ALA A 133 -54.82 -43.91 4.93
CA ALA A 133 -54.34 -44.17 3.57
C ALA A 133 -54.12 -45.67 3.31
N PHE A 134 -53.55 -46.39 4.29
CA PHE A 134 -53.37 -47.84 4.23
C PHE A 134 -54.72 -48.57 4.15
N GLY A 135 -55.69 -48.17 4.97
CA GLY A 135 -57.05 -48.71 4.93
C GLY A 135 -57.73 -48.52 3.57
N VAL A 136 -57.63 -47.32 2.99
CA VAL A 136 -58.14 -47.03 1.64
C VAL A 136 -57.46 -47.91 0.59
N MET A 137 -56.13 -48.07 0.66
CA MET A 137 -55.37 -48.96 -0.23
C MET A 137 -55.88 -50.41 -0.16
N VAL A 138 -56.14 -50.93 1.04
CA VAL A 138 -56.65 -52.30 1.25
C VAL A 138 -58.07 -52.45 0.69
N VAL A 139 -58.94 -51.47 0.91
CA VAL A 139 -60.30 -51.47 0.36
C VAL A 139 -60.27 -51.44 -1.17
N LEU A 140 -59.47 -50.54 -1.77
CA LEU A 140 -59.30 -50.48 -3.21
C LEU A 140 -58.76 -51.79 -3.78
N TRP A 141 -57.79 -52.41 -3.11
CA TRP A 141 -57.28 -53.72 -3.49
C TRP A 141 -58.38 -54.80 -3.47
N PHE A 142 -59.21 -54.83 -2.41
CA PHE A 142 -60.33 -55.76 -2.32
C PHE A 142 -61.40 -55.52 -3.39
N VAL A 143 -61.74 -54.26 -3.65
CA VAL A 143 -62.70 -53.88 -4.70
C VAL A 143 -62.16 -54.28 -6.07
N MET A 144 -60.91 -53.95 -6.39
CA MET A 144 -60.28 -54.35 -7.65
C MET A 144 -60.24 -55.88 -7.80
N LYS A 145 -59.90 -56.61 -6.72
CA LYS A 145 -59.93 -58.06 -6.70
C LYS A 145 -61.34 -58.62 -6.91
N SER A 146 -62.36 -58.01 -6.32
CA SER A 146 -63.76 -58.39 -6.50
C SER A 146 -64.27 -58.11 -7.91
N LEU A 147 -63.77 -57.07 -8.56
CA LEU A 147 -64.13 -56.70 -9.94
C LEU A 147 -63.43 -57.59 -10.96
N TRP A 148 -62.22 -58.09 -10.66
CA TRP A 148 -61.46 -58.97 -11.56
C TRP A 148 -61.69 -60.47 -11.29
N GLY A 149 -62.06 -60.86 -10.07
CA GLY A 149 -62.28 -62.25 -9.66
C GLY A 149 -63.68 -62.82 -9.93
N GLY A 150 -64.52 -62.07 -10.65
CA GLY A 150 -65.88 -62.47 -11.06
C GLY A 150 -65.98 -63.01 -12.49
N ALA A 151 -64.97 -63.75 -12.95
CA ALA A 151 -64.96 -64.53 -14.18
C ALA A 151 -64.49 -65.96 -13.90
#